data_AF-A0A9R1NVN2-F1
#
_entry.id   AF-A0A9R1NVN2-F1
#
_cell.length_a   1.000
_cell.length_b   1.000
_cell.length_c   1.000
_cell.angle_alpha   90.00
_cell.angle_beta   90.00
_cell.angle_gamma   90.00
#
_symmetry.space_group_name_H-M   'P 1'
#
loop_
_entity.id
_entity.type
_entity.pdbx_description
1 polymer ?
#
loop_
_entity_poly.entity_id
_entity_poly.type
_entity_poly.pdbx_seq_one_letter_code
_entity_poly.pdbx_strand_id
1 'polypeptide(L)'
;MASLRILSVIAVVAIFALAGTAVANDLPDYIVQGRVYCDTCRAGFETNVTEYIKGAKVRLECKRFGTEKVERSIDGVTDETGTYKIELKDSHPEDICEMIVLSRNVGISDNIRMANPLGYLKDKPLPVCPDLLKTFNPTTDDDH
;
A
#
# COMPACT_ATOMS: atom_id res chain seq x y z
N MET A 1 -36.37 26.06 48.99
CA MET A 1 -36.67 25.95 47.54
C MET A 1 -35.49 26.29 46.64
N ALA A 2 -34.55 27.19 47.02
CA ALA A 2 -33.34 27.48 46.24
C ALA A 2 -32.31 26.33 46.22
N SER A 3 -32.14 25.62 47.33
CA SER A 3 -31.18 24.50 47.44
C SER A 3 -31.49 23.32 46.53
N LEU A 4 -32.77 22.99 46.35
CA LEU A 4 -33.20 21.87 45.49
C LEU A 4 -33.03 22.19 43.99
N ARG A 5 -33.10 23.48 43.61
CA ARG A 5 -32.85 23.91 42.22
C ARG A 5 -31.37 23.91 41.87
N ILE A 6 -30.50 24.24 42.84
CA ILE A 6 -29.04 24.23 42.65
C ILE A 6 -28.53 22.78 42.44
N LEU A 7 -29.03 21.82 43.22
CA LEU A 7 -28.70 20.39 43.02
C LEU A 7 -29.14 19.86 41.65
N SER A 8 -30.31 20.27 41.15
CA SER A 8 -30.82 19.85 39.83
C SER A 8 -29.98 20.42 38.68
N VAL A 9 -29.46 21.64 38.80
CA VAL A 9 -28.62 22.26 37.76
C VAL A 9 -27.24 21.61 37.72
N ILE A 10 -26.65 21.31 38.89
CA ILE A 10 -25.35 20.62 38.98
C ILE A 10 -25.43 19.20 38.38
N ALA A 11 -26.53 18.47 38.63
CA ALA A 11 -26.73 17.14 38.08
C ALA A 11 -26.84 17.15 36.54
N VAL A 12 -27.53 18.13 35.95
CA VAL A 12 -27.66 18.25 34.48
C VAL A 12 -26.33 18.65 33.82
N VAL A 13 -25.56 19.54 34.45
CA VAL A 13 -24.22 19.94 33.96
C VAL A 13 -23.23 18.77 34.02
N ALA A 14 -23.30 17.94 35.07
CA ALA A 14 -22.45 16.75 35.19
C ALA A 14 -22.76 15.69 34.11
N ILE A 15 -24.03 15.55 33.70
CA ILE A 15 -24.45 14.61 32.65
C ILE A 15 -23.99 15.08 31.27
N PHE A 16 -23.99 16.39 30.99
CA PHE A 16 -23.48 16.92 29.72
C PHE A 16 -21.96 16.83 29.58
N ALA A 17 -21.21 16.85 30.69
CA ALA A 17 -19.75 16.69 30.67
C ALA A 17 -19.28 15.27 30.32
N LEU A 18 -20.16 14.26 30.41
CA LEU A 18 -19.85 12.86 30.11
C LEU A 18 -20.20 12.44 28.67
N ALA A 19 -20.85 13.31 27.89
CA ALA A 19 -21.19 13.06 26.49
C ALA A 19 -20.04 13.44 25.54
N GLY A 20 -18.82 13.03 25.86
CA GLY A 20 -17.73 13.03 24.89
C GLY A 20 -17.91 11.84 23.96
N THR A 21 -18.57 12.02 22.81
CA THR A 21 -18.55 10.99 21.77
C THR A 21 -17.13 10.93 21.18
N ALA A 22 -16.33 9.96 21.61
CA ALA A 22 -15.09 9.64 20.93
C ALA A 22 -15.47 9.13 19.53
N VAL A 23 -15.35 9.98 18.52
CA VAL A 23 -15.39 9.55 17.12
C VAL A 23 -14.05 8.89 16.83
N ALA A 24 -14.03 7.55 16.85
CA ALA A 24 -12.90 6.82 16.30
C ALA A 24 -12.89 7.06 14.79
N ASN A 25 -11.87 7.75 14.27
CA ASN A 25 -11.67 7.85 12.84
C ASN A 25 -11.21 6.49 12.34
N ASP A 26 -12.09 5.75 11.65
CA ASP A 26 -11.80 4.40 11.11
C ASP A 26 -10.94 4.43 9.83
N LEU A 27 -10.06 5.42 9.71
CA LEU A 27 -9.17 5.59 8.57
C LEU A 27 -7.93 4.69 8.74
N PRO A 28 -7.42 4.08 7.65
CA PRO A 28 -6.21 3.29 7.71
C PRO A 28 -4.98 4.17 7.97
N ASP A 29 -3.99 3.62 8.67
CA ASP A 29 -2.73 4.30 8.98
C ASP A 29 -1.90 4.53 7.70
N TYR A 30 -1.89 3.52 6.81
CA TYR A 30 -1.46 3.68 5.43
C TYR A 30 -2.03 2.57 4.52
N ILE A 31 -1.99 2.84 3.23
CA ILE A 31 -2.44 1.96 2.16
C ILE A 31 -1.21 1.53 1.36
N VAL A 32 -0.97 0.24 1.25
CA VAL A 32 0.02 -0.30 0.32
C VAL A 32 -0.65 -0.51 -1.03
N GLN A 33 -0.13 0.13 -2.07
CA GLN A 33 -0.64 0.02 -3.43
C GLN A 33 0.46 -0.49 -4.36
N GLY A 34 0.15 -1.48 -5.19
CA GLY A 34 1.09 -1.95 -6.22
C GLY A 34 0.34 -2.47 -7.44
N ARG A 35 1.09 -2.97 -8.42
CA ARG A 35 0.54 -3.54 -9.65
C ARG A 35 1.08 -4.94 -9.90
N VAL A 36 0.28 -5.77 -10.54
CA VAL A 36 0.69 -7.07 -11.07
C VAL A 36 0.59 -7.04 -12.59
N TYR A 37 1.68 -7.43 -13.25
CA TYR A 37 1.77 -7.38 -14.69
C TYR A 37 2.34 -8.67 -15.28
N CYS A 38 2.01 -8.91 -16.53
CA CYS A 38 2.60 -9.92 -17.39
C CYS A 38 3.78 -9.27 -18.13
N ASP A 39 4.97 -9.71 -17.80
CA ASP A 39 6.19 -9.39 -18.51
C ASP A 39 6.21 -10.13 -19.85
N THR A 40 5.60 -9.48 -20.84
CA THR A 40 5.41 -9.99 -22.19
C THR A 40 6.71 -10.15 -22.97
N CYS A 41 7.80 -9.54 -22.50
CA CYS A 41 9.13 -9.64 -23.12
C CYS A 41 10.18 -10.34 -22.27
N ARG A 42 9.83 -10.79 -21.06
CA ARG A 42 10.77 -11.35 -20.07
C ARG A 42 11.93 -10.41 -19.75
N ALA A 43 11.64 -9.11 -19.71
CA ALA A 43 12.62 -8.04 -19.49
C ALA A 43 12.94 -7.81 -17.99
N GLY A 44 12.06 -8.25 -17.09
CA GLY A 44 12.15 -7.97 -15.65
C GLY A 44 11.63 -6.60 -15.23
N PHE A 45 11.07 -5.82 -16.16
CA PHE A 45 10.49 -4.49 -15.92
C PHE A 45 9.31 -4.23 -16.87
N GLU A 46 8.51 -3.21 -16.54
CA GLU A 46 7.36 -2.81 -17.37
C GLU A 46 7.84 -2.12 -18.67
N THR A 47 7.39 -2.63 -19.82
CA THR A 47 7.55 -2.01 -21.15
C THR A 47 6.21 -1.50 -21.69
N ASN A 48 6.19 -0.84 -22.86
CA ASN A 48 4.95 -0.36 -23.50
C ASN A 48 4.02 -1.47 -24.02
N VAL A 49 4.49 -2.73 -24.04
CA VAL A 49 3.70 -3.92 -24.42
C VAL A 49 3.35 -4.80 -23.22
N THR A 50 3.51 -4.27 -22.00
CA THR A 50 3.10 -4.91 -20.75
C THR A 50 1.58 -5.09 -20.71
N GLU A 51 1.14 -6.26 -20.27
CA GLU A 51 -0.28 -6.54 -20.02
C GLU A 51 -0.52 -6.62 -18.51
N TYR A 52 -1.49 -5.88 -17.97
CA TYR A 52 -1.81 -5.92 -16.54
C TYR A 52 -2.75 -7.08 -16.20
N ILE A 53 -2.57 -7.68 -15.02
CA ILE A 53 -3.29 -8.90 -14.63
C ILE A 53 -4.41 -8.57 -13.64
N LYS A 54 -5.66 -8.67 -14.07
CA LYS A 54 -6.85 -8.60 -13.22
C LYS A 54 -7.04 -9.89 -12.41
N GLY A 55 -7.45 -9.75 -11.15
CA GLY A 55 -7.80 -10.90 -10.29
C GLY A 55 -6.61 -11.67 -9.73
N ALA A 56 -5.39 -11.16 -9.88
CA ALA A 56 -4.20 -11.74 -9.26
C ALA A 56 -4.30 -11.61 -7.74
N LYS A 57 -4.09 -12.72 -7.02
CA LYS A 57 -4.00 -12.73 -5.56
C LYS A 57 -2.60 -12.30 -5.13
N VAL A 58 -2.52 -11.34 -4.23
CA VAL A 58 -1.28 -10.87 -3.62
C VAL A 58 -1.37 -11.03 -2.11
N ARG A 59 -0.23 -11.16 -1.43
CA ARG A 59 -0.15 -11.23 0.02
C ARG A 59 0.91 -10.26 0.51
N LEU A 60 0.51 -9.38 1.42
CA LEU A 60 1.43 -8.57 2.20
C LEU A 60 1.76 -9.31 3.50
N GLU A 61 3.05 -9.47 3.79
CA GLU A 61 3.52 -10.04 5.05
C GLU A 61 4.29 -8.97 5.82
N CYS A 62 3.88 -8.75 7.07
CA CYS A 62 4.58 -7.90 8.02
C CYS A 62 5.32 -8.79 9.01
N LYS A 63 6.63 -8.58 9.11
CA LYS A 63 7.53 -9.29 10.01
C LYS A 63 7.96 -8.36 11.12
N ARG A 64 8.21 -8.93 12.29
CA ARG A 64 8.75 -8.15 13.41
C ARG A 64 10.22 -7.82 13.17
N PHE A 65 10.60 -6.57 13.42
CA PHE A 65 11.98 -6.10 13.28
C PHE A 65 12.98 -7.02 14.00
N GLY A 66 14.05 -7.40 13.30
CA GLY A 66 15.10 -8.27 13.84
C GLY A 66 14.73 -9.74 13.92
N THR A 67 13.56 -10.15 13.39
CA THR A 67 13.13 -11.55 13.33
C THR A 67 12.58 -11.89 11.94
N GLU A 68 12.58 -13.19 11.60
CA GLU A 68 11.90 -13.68 10.38
C GLU A 68 10.43 -14.07 10.65
N LYS A 69 9.91 -13.78 11.84
CA LYS A 69 8.56 -14.16 12.23
C LYS A 69 7.55 -13.23 11.57
N VAL A 70 6.71 -13.79 10.70
CA VAL A 70 5.52 -13.12 10.17
C VAL A 70 4.53 -12.90 11.31
N GLU A 71 4.19 -11.65 11.58
CA GLU A 71 3.20 -11.27 12.60
C GLU A 71 1.84 -10.99 11.97
N ARG A 72 1.80 -10.50 10.73
CA ARG A 72 0.56 -10.25 10.00
C ARG A 72 0.68 -10.66 8.54
N SER A 73 -0.39 -11.24 8.01
CA SER A 73 -0.55 -11.56 6.59
C SER A 73 -1.89 -11.02 6.11
N ILE A 74 -1.88 -10.20 5.06
CA ILE A 74 -3.08 -9.60 4.50
C ILE A 74 -3.12 -9.91 3.01
N ASP A 75 -4.24 -10.47 2.56
CA ASP A 75 -4.45 -10.80 1.16
C ASP A 75 -5.11 -9.62 0.41
N GLY A 76 -4.73 -9.45 -0.85
CA GLY A 76 -5.31 -8.48 -1.77
C GLY A 76 -5.59 -9.12 -3.13
N VAL A 77 -6.42 -8.46 -3.92
CA VAL A 77 -6.74 -8.88 -5.29
C VAL A 77 -6.63 -7.67 -6.22
N THR A 78 -6.04 -7.87 -7.39
CA THR A 78 -5.91 -6.79 -8.37
C THR A 78 -7.20 -6.50 -9.12
N ASP A 79 -7.43 -5.21 -9.39
CA ASP A 79 -8.52 -4.70 -10.20
C ASP A 79 -8.26 -4.82 -11.71
N GLU A 80 -9.10 -4.19 -12.53
CA GLU A 80 -9.02 -4.26 -14.00
C GLU A 80 -7.74 -3.63 -14.58
N THR A 81 -7.08 -2.76 -13.81
CA THR A 81 -5.82 -2.13 -14.18
C THR A 81 -4.61 -2.92 -13.68
N GLY A 82 -4.84 -4.10 -13.07
CA GLY A 82 -3.82 -4.86 -12.37
C GLY A 82 -3.37 -4.24 -11.06
N THR A 83 -4.09 -3.24 -10.54
CA THR A 83 -3.73 -2.54 -9.30
C THR A 83 -4.35 -3.23 -8.10
N TYR A 84 -3.57 -3.44 -7.03
CA TYR A 84 -4.09 -3.85 -5.73
C TYR A 84 -3.90 -2.74 -4.70
N LYS A 85 -4.77 -2.70 -3.69
CA LYS A 85 -4.67 -1.83 -2.52
C LYS A 85 -4.89 -2.67 -1.26
N ILE A 86 -3.96 -2.59 -0.32
CA ILE A 86 -4.04 -3.25 0.98
C ILE A 86 -4.02 -2.18 2.05
N GLU A 87 -5.10 -2.10 2.82
CA GLU A 87 -5.23 -1.16 3.93
C GLU A 87 -4.61 -1.76 5.20
N LEU A 88 -3.72 -1.01 5.85
CA LEU A 88 -3.19 -1.36 7.17
C LEU A 88 -3.79 -0.45 8.22
N LYS A 89 -4.47 -1.09 9.17
CA LYS A 89 -4.93 -0.49 10.42
C LYS A 89 -3.99 -0.95 11.54
N ASP A 90 -3.82 -0.10 12.55
CA ASP A 90 -3.00 -0.38 13.72
C ASP A 90 -1.55 -0.75 13.33
N SER A 91 -0.87 0.13 12.61
CA SER A 91 0.54 -0.06 12.28
C SER A 91 1.41 0.23 13.50
N HIS A 92 1.95 -0.83 14.08
CA HIS A 92 2.93 -0.73 15.14
C HIS A 92 4.30 -0.29 14.57
N PRO A 93 5.00 0.68 15.19
CA PRO A 93 6.30 1.16 14.72
C PRO A 93 7.40 0.08 14.60
N GLU A 94 7.25 -1.01 15.34
CA GLU A 94 8.13 -2.19 15.41
C GLU A 94 7.90 -3.24 14.32
N ASP A 95 6.82 -3.11 13.55
CA ASP A 95 6.53 -3.97 12.41
C ASP A 95 7.26 -3.47 11.17
N ILE A 96 8.00 -4.35 10.50
CA ILE A 96 8.48 -4.11 9.14
C ILE A 96 7.60 -4.90 8.18
N CYS A 97 6.75 -4.20 7.44
CA CYS A 97 6.15 -4.77 6.24
C CYS A 97 7.15 -4.62 5.09
N GLU A 98 7.79 -5.72 4.67
CA GLU A 98 8.79 -5.69 3.61
C GLU A 98 8.15 -5.41 2.23
N MET A 99 8.41 -4.22 1.69
CA MET A 99 9.23 -4.02 0.48
C MET A 99 10.04 -2.73 0.68
N ILE A 100 11.35 -2.77 0.46
CA ILE A 100 12.33 -1.80 0.97
C ILE A 100 11.96 -0.34 0.61
N VAL A 101 11.63 0.45 1.64
CA VAL A 101 11.63 1.92 1.61
C VAL A 101 12.45 2.41 2.80
N LEU A 102 13.67 2.86 2.54
CA LEU A 102 14.50 3.56 3.52
C LEU A 102 14.06 5.02 3.58
N SER A 103 13.21 5.39 4.54
CA SER A 103 13.26 6.70 5.24
C SER A 103 12.02 6.98 6.09
N ARG A 104 12.24 7.43 7.33
CA ARG A 104 11.26 8.20 8.11
C ARG A 104 11.54 9.68 7.84
N ASN A 105 10.51 10.47 7.50
CA ASN A 105 10.54 11.89 7.11
C ASN A 105 11.12 12.23 5.73
N VAL A 106 10.42 11.83 4.67
CA VAL A 106 10.57 12.44 3.34
C VAL A 106 9.22 12.99 2.89
N GLY A 107 8.70 14.04 3.53
CA GLY A 107 7.64 14.91 3.00
C GLY A 107 6.46 14.26 2.24
N ILE A 108 6.12 12.99 2.50
CA ILE A 108 5.01 12.29 1.84
C ILE A 108 3.75 12.75 2.56
N SER A 109 3.00 13.63 1.88
CA SER A 109 1.73 14.17 2.36
C SER A 109 0.58 13.16 2.30
N ASP A 110 0.82 11.98 1.73
CA ASP A 110 -0.22 11.00 1.44
C ASP A 110 -0.06 9.71 2.27
N ASN A 111 -1.18 9.08 2.60
CA ASN A 111 -1.22 7.81 3.32
C ASN A 111 -0.97 6.60 2.41
N ILE A 112 -0.62 6.79 1.14
CA ILE A 112 -0.37 5.69 0.19
C ILE A 112 1.14 5.40 0.10
N ARG A 113 1.50 4.12 0.11
CA ARG A 113 2.86 3.60 -0.08
C ARG A 113 2.87 2.76 -1.36
N MET A 114 3.63 3.20 -2.34
CA MET A 114 3.74 2.48 -3.62
C MET A 114 4.72 1.33 -3.49
N ALA A 115 4.28 0.14 -3.88
CA ALA A 115 5.05 -1.07 -3.99
C ALA A 115 5.60 -1.23 -5.41
N ASN A 116 6.75 -1.89 -5.53
CA ASN A 116 7.28 -2.26 -6.85
C ASN A 116 6.29 -3.20 -7.56
N PRO A 117 6.09 -3.04 -8.89
CA PRO A 117 5.26 -3.94 -9.67
C PRO A 117 5.76 -5.38 -9.61
N LEU A 118 4.84 -6.34 -9.50
CA LEU A 118 5.14 -7.78 -9.50
C LEU A 118 4.93 -8.35 -10.91
N GLY A 119 5.99 -8.86 -11.52
CA GLY A 119 5.98 -9.37 -12.89
C GLY A 119 5.86 -10.89 -12.96
N TYR A 120 4.98 -11.39 -13.83
CA TYR A 120 4.92 -12.79 -14.27
C TYR A 120 5.46 -12.91 -15.69
N LEU A 121 6.31 -13.90 -15.95
CA LEU A 121 6.88 -14.10 -17.28
C LEU A 121 5.85 -14.72 -18.23
N LYS A 122 5.65 -14.11 -19.41
CA LYS A 122 4.91 -14.77 -20.49
C LYS A 122 5.68 -16.00 -20.97
N ASP A 123 5.00 -17.11 -21.31
CA ASP A 123 5.68 -18.34 -21.75
C ASP A 123 6.55 -18.14 -22.99
N LYS A 124 6.03 -17.38 -23.95
CA LYS A 124 6.73 -16.99 -25.17
C LYS A 124 6.73 -15.46 -25.26
N PRO A 125 7.90 -14.82 -25.39
CA PRO A 125 7.96 -13.39 -25.64
C PRO A 125 7.17 -12.99 -26.88
N LEU A 126 6.59 -11.79 -26.89
CA LEU A 126 5.91 -11.28 -28.08
C LEU A 126 6.91 -11.11 -29.24
N PRO A 127 6.47 -11.26 -30.51
CA PRO A 127 7.35 -11.12 -31.67
C PRO A 127 8.05 -9.76 -31.79
N VAL A 128 7.48 -8.71 -31.18
CA VAL A 128 8.03 -7.34 -31.16
C VAL A 128 9.17 -7.16 -30.17
N CYS A 129 9.32 -8.06 -29.19
CA CYS A 129 10.28 -7.92 -28.10
C CYS A 129 11.74 -7.79 -28.55
N PRO A 130 12.24 -8.50 -29.59
CA PRO A 130 13.63 -8.34 -30.04
C PRO A 130 13.97 -6.91 -30.48
N ASP A 131 13.04 -6.21 -31.14
CA ASP A 131 13.27 -4.83 -31.58
C ASP A 131 13.01 -3.83 -30.46
N LEU A 132 12.00 -4.09 -29.62
CA LEU A 132 11.71 -3.29 -28.45
C LEU A 132 12.87 -3.29 -27.44
N LEU A 133 13.48 -4.45 -27.16
CA LEU A 133 14.55 -4.53 -26.17
C LEU A 133 15.83 -3.82 -26.62
N LYS A 134 16.06 -3.65 -27.93
CA LYS A 134 17.19 -2.85 -28.44
C LYS A 134 17.08 -1.38 -28.06
N THR A 135 15.87 -0.83 -27.92
CA THR A 135 15.70 0.58 -27.52
C THR A 135 16.12 0.87 -26.09
N PHE A 136 16.29 -0.18 -25.27
CA PHE A 136 16.78 -0.09 -23.90
C PHE A 136 18.27 -0.44 -23.77
N ASN A 137 18.93 -0.79 -24.88
CA ASN A 137 20.36 -1.06 -24.87
C ASN A 137 21.12 0.26 -25.10
N PRO A 138 21.87 0.78 -24.10
CA PRO A 138 22.53 2.08 -24.20
C PRO A 138 23.70 2.14 -25.20
N THR A 139 24.06 1.04 -25.88
CA THR A 139 25.32 0.95 -26.65
C THR A 139 25.24 1.40 -28.11
N THR A 140 24.42 2.40 -28.47
CA THR A 140 24.43 2.94 -29.85
C THR A 140 24.53 4.45 -29.98
N ASP A 141 24.74 5.21 -28.90
CA ASP A 141 24.73 6.68 -28.96
C ASP A 141 26.06 7.35 -28.54
N ASP A 142 27.20 6.66 -28.62
CA ASP A 142 28.55 7.24 -28.36
C ASP A 142 29.41 7.42 -29.63
N ASP A 143 28.81 7.57 -30.81
CA ASP A 143 29.50 8.00 -32.04
C ASP A 143 28.95 9.36 -32.51
N HIS A 144 29.34 10.46 -31.85
CA HIS A 144 29.27 11.84 -32.37
C HIS A 144 30.60 12.57 -32.16
#